data_AF-A0A238Z0W6-F1
#
_entry.id   AF-A0A238Z0W6-F1
#
_cell.length_a   1.000
_cell.length_b   1.000
_cell.length_c   1.000
_cell.angle_alpha   90.00
_cell.angle_beta   90.00
_cell.angle_gamma   90.00
#
_symmetry.space_group_name_H-M   'P 1'
#
loop_
_entity.id
_entity.type
_entity.pdbx_description
1 polymer ?
#
loop_
_entity_poly.entity_id
_entity_poly.type
_entity_poly.pdbx_seq_one_letter_code
_entity_poly.pdbx_strand_id
1 'polypeptide(L)'
;MPDQSTLWRSWHYRFTSDLRECIETAARTILFKASDAGVSVPRTPPRTIPRRQTDDDETTGPSAFERKQQLTTHVSHLVYPVFSLDRASGCAIHENAFWNLQTYLGLQENLAANEGARSFRYDTTRERTPLGHNHRDQIRSLSIERIREMYRGAAQRLVNRTAQMRSLYQRSCIAIDTTEADPFTGDRTGHKDEIIGTKEKTAEYAYQWATVQLVGDSVPLVLDARPIRKGDTRLEIVEDLLDSAMDLVDVDRVFMDRGPSDL
;
A
#
# COMPACT_ATOMS: atom_id res chain seq x y z
N MET A 1 1.61 -5.41 39.62
CA MET A 1 1.61 -4.89 38.24
C MET A 1 2.15 -3.47 38.28
N PRO A 2 3.11 -3.08 37.41
CA PRO A 2 3.56 -1.69 37.31
C PRO A 2 2.39 -0.77 36.93
N ASP A 3 2.38 0.46 37.43
CA ASP A 3 1.34 1.44 37.11
C ASP A 3 1.47 2.00 35.67
N GLN A 4 0.39 2.64 35.19
CA GLN A 4 0.35 3.20 33.83
C GLN A 4 1.46 4.23 33.58
N SER A 5 1.81 5.03 34.58
CA SER A 5 2.86 6.04 34.48
C SER A 5 4.25 5.43 34.30
N THR A 6 4.51 4.30 34.95
CA THR A 6 5.75 3.51 34.86
C THR A 6 5.85 2.81 33.50
N LEU A 7 4.74 2.29 33.00
CA LEU A 7 4.67 1.72 31.65
C LEU A 7 4.88 2.77 30.56
N TRP A 8 4.27 3.95 30.69
CA TRP A 8 4.43 5.05 29.75
C TRP A 8 5.89 5.54 29.70
N ARG A 9 6.53 5.77 30.85
CA ARG A 9 7.95 6.18 30.88
C ARG A 9 8.87 5.11 30.31
N SER A 10 8.60 3.84 30.59
CA SER A 10 9.38 2.73 30.03
C SER A 10 9.19 2.65 28.51
N TRP A 11 7.96 2.81 28.04
CA TRP A 11 7.62 2.87 26.62
C TRP A 11 8.34 4.01 25.91
N HIS A 12 8.31 5.23 26.43
CA HIS A 12 8.85 6.40 25.74
C HIS A 12 10.35 6.62 25.90
N TYR A 13 10.96 6.20 27.02
CA TYR A 13 12.37 6.52 27.32
C TYR A 13 13.29 5.31 27.45
N ARG A 14 12.75 4.09 27.66
CA ARG A 14 13.60 2.91 27.94
C ARG A 14 13.55 1.85 26.84
N PHE A 15 12.42 1.70 26.15
CA PHE A 15 12.31 0.74 25.07
C PHE A 15 12.94 1.30 23.79
N THR A 16 13.77 0.50 23.15
CA THR A 16 14.26 0.76 21.79
C THR A 16 13.11 0.71 20.79
N SER A 17 13.31 1.25 19.59
CA SER A 17 12.34 1.13 18.49
C SER A 17 11.90 -0.32 18.29
N ASP A 18 12.87 -1.23 18.24
CA ASP A 18 12.67 -2.64 17.93
C ASP A 18 11.87 -3.34 19.04
N LEU A 19 12.12 -2.96 20.30
CA LEU A 19 11.39 -3.50 21.44
C LEU A 19 9.96 -2.97 21.50
N ARG A 20 9.74 -1.68 21.21
CA ARG A 20 8.37 -1.11 21.10
C ARG A 20 7.60 -1.80 19.99
N GLU A 21 8.23 -1.98 18.83
CA GLU A 21 7.66 -2.65 17.67
C GLU A 21 7.31 -4.12 17.99
N CYS A 22 8.20 -4.83 18.69
CA CYS A 22 7.96 -6.20 19.15
C CYS A 22 6.76 -6.28 20.13
N ILE A 23 6.70 -5.40 21.13
CA ILE A 23 5.61 -5.36 22.12
C ILE A 23 4.28 -5.00 21.44
N GLU A 24 4.28 -4.02 20.53
CA GLU A 24 3.08 -3.64 19.78
C GLU A 24 2.59 -4.79 18.89
N THR A 25 3.51 -5.51 18.26
CA THR A 25 3.23 -6.69 17.44
C THR A 25 2.62 -7.82 18.29
N ALA A 26 3.19 -8.09 19.47
CA ALA A 26 2.66 -9.07 20.42
C ALA A 26 1.25 -8.69 20.90
N ALA A 27 1.03 -7.42 21.26
CA ALA A 27 -0.28 -6.93 21.72
C ALA A 27 -1.34 -7.06 20.62
N ARG A 28 -1.02 -6.69 19.37
CA ARG A 28 -1.94 -6.84 18.22
C ARG A 28 -2.25 -8.32 17.94
N THR A 29 -1.26 -9.19 18.06
CA THR A 29 -1.44 -10.65 17.89
C THR A 29 -2.38 -11.22 18.94
N ILE A 30 -2.22 -10.83 20.21
CA ILE A 30 -3.12 -11.25 21.30
C ILE A 30 -4.54 -10.77 21.05
N LEU A 31 -4.73 -9.51 20.63
CA LEU A 31 -6.05 -8.96 20.32
C LEU A 31 -6.72 -9.71 19.15
N PHE A 32 -5.96 -10.02 18.09
CA PHE A 32 -6.46 -10.78 16.95
C PHE A 32 -6.89 -12.19 17.36
N LYS A 33 -6.05 -12.91 18.11
CA LYS A 33 -6.34 -14.27 18.60
C LYS A 33 -7.51 -14.31 19.58
N ALA A 34 -7.64 -13.30 20.44
CA ALA A 34 -8.77 -13.19 21.35
C ALA A 34 -10.08 -12.93 20.58
N SER A 35 -10.04 -12.06 19.55
CA SER A 35 -11.20 -11.81 18.68
C SER A 35 -11.62 -13.06 17.89
N ASP A 36 -10.67 -13.79 17.32
CA ASP A 36 -10.90 -15.05 16.57
C ASP A 36 -11.51 -16.13 17.47
N ALA A 37 -11.08 -16.21 18.72
CA ALA A 37 -11.62 -17.12 19.72
C ALA A 37 -12.93 -16.64 20.40
N GLY A 38 -13.49 -15.50 19.99
CA GLY A 38 -14.69 -14.91 20.60
C GLY A 38 -14.50 -14.46 22.06
N VAL A 39 -13.26 -14.28 22.51
CA VAL A 39 -12.92 -13.84 23.86
C VAL A 39 -13.07 -12.33 23.95
N SER A 40 -13.90 -11.88 24.90
CA SER A 40 -14.09 -10.46 25.17
C SER A 40 -12.77 -9.82 25.65
N VAL A 41 -12.27 -8.87 24.87
CA VAL A 41 -11.07 -8.09 25.23
C VAL A 41 -11.48 -6.70 25.74
N PRO A 42 -10.80 -6.16 26.77
CA PRO A 42 -11.15 -4.87 27.39
C PRO A 42 -11.08 -3.67 26.43
N ARG A 43 -10.41 -3.82 25.28
CA ARG A 43 -10.33 -2.82 24.23
C ARG A 43 -10.66 -3.48 22.91
N THR A 44 -11.75 -3.03 22.28
CA THR A 44 -12.01 -3.30 20.87
C THR A 44 -10.82 -2.74 20.08
N PRO A 45 -10.10 -3.56 19.29
CA PRO A 45 -9.05 -3.00 18.43
C PRO A 45 -9.68 -1.94 17.53
N PRO A 46 -8.99 -0.80 17.28
CA PRO A 46 -9.52 0.23 16.40
C PRO A 46 -9.79 -0.41 15.03
N ARG A 47 -11.06 -0.62 14.74
CA ARG A 47 -11.52 -1.02 13.42
C ARG A 47 -11.15 0.11 12.48
N THR A 48 -10.30 -0.16 11.51
CA THR A 48 -10.06 0.70 10.34
C THR A 48 -11.29 0.67 9.43
N ILE A 49 -12.43 1.09 9.98
CA ILE A 49 -13.56 1.52 9.20
C ILE A 49 -13.44 3.05 9.21
N PRO A 50 -13.48 3.74 8.05
CA PRO A 50 -13.60 5.19 8.00
C PRO A 50 -14.98 5.54 8.59
N ARG A 51 -15.06 5.65 9.92
CA ARG A 51 -16.26 6.12 10.59
C ARG A 51 -16.27 7.63 10.38
N ARG A 52 -17.22 8.08 9.56
CA ARG A 52 -17.62 9.49 9.40
C ARG A 52 -17.63 10.14 10.79
N GLN A 53 -16.79 11.15 10.98
CA GLN A 53 -16.65 11.86 12.24
C GLN A 53 -18.01 12.43 12.63
N THR A 54 -18.55 11.96 13.75
CA THR A 54 -19.44 12.76 14.59
C THR A 54 -18.57 13.22 15.73
N ASP A 55 -18.42 14.53 15.83
CA ASP A 55 -17.73 15.21 16.92
C ASP A 55 -18.27 14.74 18.28
N ASP A 56 -17.36 14.70 19.26
CA ASP A 56 -17.52 14.31 20.66
C ASP A 56 -17.01 12.91 21.01
N ASP A 57 -15.67 12.79 21.04
CA ASP A 57 -14.96 12.05 22.07
C ASP A 57 -13.55 12.65 22.24
N GLU A 58 -13.22 13.11 23.46
CA GLU A 58 -11.90 13.64 23.82
C GLU A 58 -10.82 12.59 23.52
N THR A 59 -10.02 12.84 22.47
CA THR A 59 -9.09 11.86 21.93
C THR A 59 -7.71 11.97 22.59
N THR A 60 -7.43 11.10 23.56
CA THR A 60 -6.07 10.88 24.13
C THR A 60 -5.15 10.08 23.18
N GLY A 61 -5.31 10.25 21.86
CA GLY A 61 -4.56 9.54 20.83
C GLY A 61 -3.70 10.48 20.00
N PRO A 62 -2.69 9.97 19.27
CA PRO A 62 -1.89 10.80 18.38
C PRO A 62 -2.79 11.52 17.39
N SER A 63 -2.47 12.79 17.14
CA SER A 63 -3.10 13.63 16.13
C SER A 63 -3.04 12.96 14.75
N ALA A 64 -3.90 13.40 13.83
CA ALA A 64 -3.86 12.91 12.45
C ALA A 64 -2.48 13.07 11.80
N PHE A 65 -1.77 14.15 12.14
CA PHE A 65 -0.40 14.41 11.71
C PHE A 65 0.61 13.39 12.26
N GLU A 66 0.59 13.14 13.57
CA GLU A 66 1.49 12.15 14.21
C GLU A 66 1.26 10.73 13.67
N ARG A 67 -0.01 10.36 13.39
CA ARG A 67 -0.32 9.07 12.75
C ARG A 67 0.27 8.96 11.35
N LYS A 68 0.17 10.02 10.53
CA LYS A 68 0.77 10.07 9.18
C LYS A 68 2.30 9.94 9.26
N GLN A 69 2.94 10.58 10.25
CA GLN A 69 4.39 10.49 10.44
C GLN A 69 4.84 9.10 10.90
N GLN A 70 4.12 8.48 11.85
CA GLN A 70 4.36 7.09 12.27
C GLN A 70 4.20 6.12 11.11
N LEU A 71 3.12 6.26 10.32
CA LEU A 71 2.88 5.43 9.14
C LEU A 71 4.00 5.59 8.11
N THR A 72 4.40 6.83 7.80
CA THR A 72 5.49 7.10 6.85
C THR A 72 6.81 6.47 7.31
N THR A 73 7.09 6.51 8.63
CA THR A 73 8.28 5.87 9.21
C THR A 73 8.23 4.35 9.02
N HIS A 74 7.11 3.70 9.35
CA HIS A 74 6.96 2.26 9.15
C HIS A 74 7.06 1.85 7.69
N VAL A 75 6.40 2.60 6.78
CA VAL A 75 6.52 2.39 5.33
C VAL A 75 7.98 2.51 4.91
N SER A 76 8.72 3.49 5.42
CA SER A 76 10.12 3.69 5.03
C SER A 76 11.03 2.51 5.37
N HIS A 77 10.84 1.88 6.54
CA HIS A 77 11.65 0.75 6.95
C HIS A 77 11.29 -0.53 6.19
N LEU A 78 10.01 -0.70 5.88
CA LEU A 78 9.53 -1.92 5.24
C LEU A 78 9.69 -1.87 3.71
N VAL A 79 9.24 -0.78 3.09
CA VAL A 79 9.05 -0.66 1.64
C VAL A 79 10.28 -0.11 0.96
N TYR A 80 10.90 0.97 1.45
CA TYR A 80 11.94 1.65 0.68
C TYR A 80 13.19 0.82 0.36
N PRO A 81 13.64 -0.16 1.18
CA PRO A 81 14.82 -0.95 0.84
C PRO A 81 14.67 -1.84 -0.40
N VAL A 82 13.45 -2.04 -0.92
CA VAL A 82 13.20 -2.77 -2.17
C VAL A 82 12.79 -1.85 -3.32
N PHE A 83 12.72 -0.54 -3.07
CA PHE A 83 12.44 0.47 -4.08
C PHE A 83 13.73 1.17 -4.47
N SER A 84 13.97 1.30 -5.77
CA SER A 84 15.17 1.93 -6.31
C SER A 84 14.87 2.65 -7.62
N LEU A 85 15.47 3.82 -7.78
CA LEU A 85 15.46 4.64 -8.97
C LEU A 85 16.80 4.50 -9.68
N ASP A 86 16.80 4.50 -11.01
CA ASP A 86 18.02 4.50 -11.82
C ASP A 86 18.66 5.90 -11.81
N ARG A 87 19.38 6.20 -10.73
CA ARG A 87 19.95 7.53 -10.46
C ARG A 87 21.46 7.50 -10.46
N ALA A 88 22.06 8.49 -11.11
CA ALA A 88 23.50 8.67 -11.14
C ALA A 88 24.09 8.83 -9.72
N SER A 89 25.28 8.27 -9.51
CA SER A 89 26.05 8.42 -8.26
C SER A 89 26.30 9.89 -7.92
N GLY A 90 26.27 10.24 -6.62
CA GLY A 90 26.57 11.60 -6.17
C GLY A 90 25.39 12.59 -6.30
N CYS A 91 24.19 12.09 -6.57
CA CYS A 91 22.98 12.90 -6.55
C CYS A 91 22.79 13.61 -5.19
N ALA A 92 22.62 14.93 -5.23
CA ALA A 92 22.57 15.74 -4.02
C ALA A 92 21.26 15.63 -3.20
N ILE A 93 20.24 14.97 -3.75
CA ILE A 93 19.01 14.59 -3.05
C ILE A 93 19.02 13.07 -2.91
N HIS A 94 18.95 12.58 -1.68
CA HIS A 94 18.89 11.14 -1.39
C HIS A 94 17.63 10.49 -1.99
N GLU A 95 17.73 9.25 -2.48
CA GLU A 95 16.62 8.54 -3.14
C GLU A 95 15.38 8.40 -2.26
N ASN A 96 15.54 8.04 -0.98
CA ASN A 96 14.43 8.03 0.00
C ASN A 96 13.64 9.36 0.08
N ALA A 97 14.17 10.50 -0.36
CA ALA A 97 13.38 11.72 -0.44
C ALA A 97 12.29 11.66 -1.52
N PHE A 98 12.54 10.92 -2.61
CA PHE A 98 11.55 10.64 -3.66
C PHE A 98 10.49 9.67 -3.13
N TRP A 99 10.89 8.59 -2.47
CA TRP A 99 9.94 7.65 -1.88
C TRP A 99 9.13 8.25 -0.73
N ASN A 100 9.72 9.12 0.09
CA ASN A 100 8.99 9.91 1.08
C ASN A 100 7.92 10.78 0.41
N LEU A 101 8.27 11.46 -0.69
CA LEU A 101 7.31 12.27 -1.44
C LEU A 101 6.20 11.40 -2.02
N GLN A 102 6.52 10.24 -2.59
CA GLN A 102 5.53 9.30 -3.11
C GLN A 102 4.57 8.80 -2.01
N THR A 103 5.08 8.44 -0.83
CA THR A 103 4.26 8.06 0.32
C THR A 103 3.40 9.23 0.80
N TYR A 104 3.96 10.44 0.87
CA TYR A 104 3.22 11.63 1.25
C TYR A 104 2.05 11.92 0.29
N LEU A 105 2.28 11.82 -1.02
CA LEU A 105 1.24 11.97 -2.04
C LEU A 105 0.14 10.91 -1.87
N GLY A 106 0.51 9.65 -1.63
CA GLY A 106 -0.45 8.56 -1.43
C GLY A 106 -1.28 8.64 -0.13
N LEU A 107 -0.84 9.44 0.85
CA LEU A 107 -1.57 9.66 2.11
C LEU A 107 -2.49 10.89 2.09
N GLN A 108 -2.59 11.56 0.94
CA GLN A 108 -3.40 12.76 0.76
C GLN A 108 -4.38 12.55 -0.40
N GLU A 109 -5.62 13.00 -0.21
CA GLU A 109 -6.61 13.00 -1.29
C GLU A 109 -6.36 14.20 -2.22
N ASN A 110 -6.56 13.99 -3.53
CA ASN A 110 -6.60 15.05 -4.55
C ASN A 110 -5.36 15.96 -4.66
N LEU A 111 -4.16 15.42 -4.44
CA LEU A 111 -2.92 16.19 -4.54
C LEU A 111 -2.07 15.79 -5.75
N ALA A 112 -1.96 16.70 -6.71
CA ALA A 112 -1.06 16.54 -7.85
C ALA A 112 0.40 16.65 -7.40
N ALA A 113 1.32 15.96 -8.11
CA ALA A 113 2.72 15.86 -7.69
C ALA A 113 3.44 17.20 -7.44
N ASN A 114 3.13 18.24 -8.23
CA ASN A 114 3.74 19.57 -8.04
C ASN A 114 3.24 20.29 -6.79
N GLU A 115 1.94 20.21 -6.54
CA GLU A 115 1.32 20.80 -5.34
C GLU A 115 1.74 20.02 -4.11
N GLY A 116 1.72 18.70 -4.18
CA GLY A 116 2.17 17.85 -3.08
C GLY A 116 3.66 17.97 -2.79
N ALA A 117 4.52 18.18 -3.79
CA ALA A 117 5.94 18.47 -3.55
C ALA A 117 6.14 19.80 -2.81
N ARG A 118 5.30 20.82 -3.06
CA ARG A 118 5.35 22.09 -2.34
C ARG A 118 4.93 21.91 -0.89
N SER A 119 3.83 21.20 -0.63
CA SER A 119 3.36 20.91 0.73
C SER A 119 4.35 20.04 1.49
N PHE A 120 4.86 18.99 0.85
CA PHE A 120 5.85 18.08 1.43
C PHE A 120 7.11 18.82 1.91
N ARG A 121 7.56 19.86 1.20
CA ARG A 121 8.71 20.68 1.60
C ARG A 121 8.50 21.38 2.96
N TYR A 122 7.26 21.75 3.30
CA TYR A 122 6.96 22.38 4.59
C TYR A 122 6.77 21.34 5.71
N ASP A 123 6.28 20.14 5.36
CA ASP A 123 5.95 19.10 6.33
C ASP A 123 7.12 18.16 6.67
N THR A 124 8.20 18.19 5.89
CA THR A 124 9.38 17.35 6.11
C THR A 124 10.51 18.07 6.84
N THR A 125 11.28 17.31 7.61
CA THR A 125 12.53 17.80 8.25
C THR A 125 13.75 17.78 7.31
N ARG A 126 13.58 17.42 6.03
CA ARG A 126 14.69 17.32 5.07
C ARG A 126 15.08 18.71 4.57
N GLU A 127 16.38 18.98 4.56
CA GLU A 127 16.93 20.23 3.98
C GLU A 127 16.67 20.34 2.47
N ARG A 128 16.67 19.21 1.76
CA ARG A 128 16.44 19.15 0.31
C ARG A 128 15.40 18.09 -0.05
N THR A 129 14.45 18.49 -0.89
CA THR A 129 13.37 17.65 -1.40
C THR A 129 13.30 17.68 -2.93
N PRO A 130 12.84 16.60 -3.58
CA PRO A 130 12.62 16.62 -5.01
C PRO A 130 11.46 17.54 -5.38
N LEU A 131 11.57 18.17 -6.57
CA LEU A 131 10.46 18.90 -7.19
C LEU A 131 9.48 17.90 -7.81
N GLY A 132 8.20 18.27 -7.89
CA GLY A 132 7.15 17.38 -8.39
C GLY A 132 7.37 16.88 -9.83
N HIS A 133 7.85 17.74 -10.73
CA HIS A 133 8.18 17.32 -12.11
C HIS A 133 9.35 16.33 -12.12
N ASN A 134 10.44 16.62 -11.39
CA ASN A 134 11.58 15.71 -11.30
C ASN A 134 11.15 14.36 -10.70
N HIS A 135 10.32 14.37 -9.66
CA HIS A 135 9.75 13.15 -9.10
C HIS A 135 8.97 12.35 -10.17
N ARG A 136 8.08 13.00 -10.93
CA ARG A 136 7.33 12.33 -12.02
C ARG A 136 8.25 11.79 -13.10
N ASP A 137 9.30 12.51 -13.47
CA ASP A 137 10.25 12.07 -14.49
C ASP A 137 10.98 10.79 -14.05
N GLN A 138 11.40 10.72 -12.78
CA GLN A 138 12.02 9.51 -12.21
C GLN A 138 11.06 8.31 -12.15
N ILE A 139 9.78 8.53 -11.83
CA ILE A 139 8.79 7.43 -11.84
C ILE A 139 8.48 6.99 -13.27
N ARG A 140 8.39 7.94 -14.21
CA ARG A 140 8.08 7.67 -15.63
C ARG A 140 9.17 6.89 -16.35
N SER A 141 10.43 6.99 -15.92
CA SER A 141 11.53 6.24 -16.53
C SER A 141 11.56 4.77 -16.13
N LEU A 142 10.79 4.36 -15.12
CA LEU A 142 10.70 2.96 -14.70
C LEU A 142 9.80 2.17 -15.66
N SER A 143 10.24 0.97 -16.02
CA SER A 143 9.38 0.03 -16.77
C SER A 143 8.32 -0.57 -15.85
N ILE A 144 7.23 -1.08 -16.44
CA ILE A 144 6.15 -1.75 -15.70
C ILE A 144 6.71 -2.96 -14.95
N GLU A 145 7.59 -3.73 -15.58
CA GLU A 145 8.23 -4.90 -14.98
C GLU A 145 9.03 -4.50 -13.74
N ARG A 146 9.79 -3.41 -13.82
CA ARG A 146 10.57 -2.91 -12.68
C ARG A 146 9.67 -2.41 -11.54
N ILE A 147 8.58 -1.72 -11.86
CA ILE A 147 7.62 -1.27 -10.85
C ILE A 147 6.99 -2.47 -10.14
N ARG A 148 6.54 -3.49 -10.89
CA ARG A 148 5.96 -4.73 -10.34
C ARG A 148 6.96 -5.52 -9.51
N GLU A 149 8.23 -5.58 -9.91
CA GLU A 149 9.29 -6.21 -9.13
C GLU A 149 9.46 -5.54 -7.75
N MET A 150 9.59 -4.21 -7.71
CA MET A 150 9.72 -3.47 -6.45
C MET A 150 8.45 -3.59 -5.59
N TYR A 151 7.28 -3.55 -6.22
CA TYR A 151 5.99 -3.72 -5.54
C TYR A 151 5.87 -5.10 -4.89
N ARG A 152 6.12 -6.18 -5.64
CA ARG A 152 6.10 -7.56 -5.13
C ARG A 152 7.14 -7.76 -4.03
N GLY A 153 8.31 -7.15 -4.14
CA GLY A 153 9.31 -7.12 -3.06
C GLY A 153 8.76 -6.51 -1.76
N ALA A 154 7.96 -5.44 -1.86
CA ALA A 154 7.34 -4.82 -0.69
C ALA A 154 6.16 -5.64 -0.16
N ALA A 155 5.35 -6.21 -1.04
CA ALA A 155 4.28 -7.14 -0.69
C ALA A 155 4.84 -8.36 0.06
N GLN A 156 5.93 -8.97 -0.42
CA GLN A 156 6.60 -10.08 0.26
C GLN A 156 7.03 -9.71 1.68
N ARG A 157 7.59 -8.51 1.87
CA ARG A 157 7.99 -8.04 3.20
C ARG A 157 6.79 -7.84 4.14
N LEU A 158 5.67 -7.30 3.62
CA LEU A 158 4.41 -7.19 4.35
C LEU A 158 3.85 -8.56 4.72
N VAL A 159 3.83 -9.50 3.78
CA VAL A 159 3.39 -10.88 4.00
C VAL A 159 4.27 -11.54 5.05
N ASN A 160 5.60 -11.50 4.92
CA ASN A 160 6.52 -12.11 5.89
C ASN A 160 6.33 -11.57 7.31
N ARG A 161 6.09 -10.26 7.43
CA ARG A 161 5.84 -9.61 8.71
C ARG A 161 4.50 -10.02 9.34
N THR A 162 3.45 -10.16 8.52
CA THR A 162 2.12 -10.59 9.00
C THR A 162 2.04 -12.11 9.22
N ALA A 163 2.82 -12.89 8.48
CA ALA A 163 3.00 -14.33 8.64
C ALA A 163 3.55 -14.69 10.02
N GLN A 164 4.44 -13.85 10.58
CA GLN A 164 4.87 -13.98 12.00
C GLN A 164 3.73 -13.78 13.01
N MET A 165 2.63 -13.12 12.60
CA MET A 165 1.48 -12.79 13.46
C MET A 165 0.28 -13.74 13.23
N ARG A 166 0.21 -14.41 12.08
CA ARG A 166 -0.81 -15.41 11.74
C ARG A 166 -0.28 -16.82 11.99
N SER A 167 -1.16 -17.78 12.27
CA SER A 167 -0.76 -19.19 12.13
C SER A 167 -0.46 -19.41 10.64
N LEU A 168 0.81 -19.64 10.33
CA LEU A 168 1.44 -19.85 9.01
C LEU A 168 0.81 -20.96 8.12
N TYR A 169 -0.35 -21.50 8.50
CA TYR A 169 -0.96 -22.71 7.93
C TYR A 169 -2.38 -22.49 7.38
N GLN A 170 -2.90 -21.25 7.38
CA GLN A 170 -4.14 -20.97 6.67
C GLN A 170 -3.78 -20.63 5.22
N ARG A 171 -4.07 -21.59 4.32
CA ARG A 171 -4.02 -21.33 2.88
C ARG A 171 -4.87 -20.09 2.56
N SER A 172 -4.34 -19.24 1.70
CA SER A 172 -4.92 -17.93 1.40
C SER A 172 -5.95 -18.02 0.28
N CYS A 173 -7.06 -17.32 0.45
CA CYS A 173 -7.95 -17.01 -0.64
C CYS A 173 -7.47 -15.72 -1.31
N ILE A 174 -7.43 -15.71 -2.64
CA ILE A 174 -7.10 -14.51 -3.42
C ILE A 174 -8.28 -14.11 -4.30
N ALA A 175 -8.35 -12.83 -4.65
CA ALA A 175 -9.28 -12.30 -5.63
C ALA A 175 -8.51 -11.61 -6.75
N ILE A 176 -8.88 -11.90 -8.00
CA ILE A 176 -8.43 -11.18 -9.18
C ILE A 176 -9.57 -10.34 -9.71
N ASP A 177 -9.34 -9.04 -9.80
CA ASP A 177 -10.31 -8.09 -10.34
C ASP A 177 -9.62 -7.07 -11.25
N THR A 178 -10.34 -6.68 -12.30
CA THR A 178 -9.95 -5.58 -13.19
C THR A 178 -10.56 -4.30 -12.67
N THR A 179 -9.88 -3.17 -12.75
CA THR A 179 -10.47 -1.85 -12.48
C THR A 179 -9.95 -0.84 -13.52
N GLU A 180 -10.61 0.31 -13.58
CA GLU A 180 -10.29 1.37 -14.53
C GLU A 180 -10.10 2.72 -13.84
N ALA A 181 -9.39 3.61 -14.51
CA ALA A 181 -9.28 5.01 -14.13
C ALA A 181 -10.49 5.82 -14.60
N ASP A 182 -10.55 7.08 -14.18
CA ASP A 182 -11.46 8.06 -14.75
C ASP A 182 -11.32 8.15 -16.29
N PRO A 183 -12.40 8.48 -17.01
CA PRO A 183 -12.36 8.65 -18.45
C PRO A 183 -11.23 9.57 -18.92
N PHE A 184 -10.42 9.06 -19.83
CA PHE A 184 -9.29 9.75 -20.43
C PHE A 184 -9.76 10.76 -21.47
N THR A 185 -9.42 12.03 -21.25
CA THR A 185 -9.83 13.16 -22.10
C THR A 185 -8.69 13.73 -22.95
N GLY A 186 -7.50 13.15 -22.88
CA GLY A 186 -6.31 13.61 -23.61
C GLY A 186 -6.16 13.03 -25.02
N ASP A 187 -5.04 13.34 -25.66
CA ASP A 187 -4.64 12.72 -26.93
C ASP A 187 -4.13 11.28 -26.69
N ARG A 188 -4.69 10.33 -27.43
CA ARG A 188 -4.34 8.89 -27.38
C ARG A 188 -3.27 8.50 -28.41
N THR A 189 -2.77 9.43 -29.20
CA THR A 189 -1.72 9.16 -30.21
C THR A 189 -0.51 8.51 -29.55
N GLY A 190 -0.13 7.31 -30.02
CA GLY A 190 0.95 6.51 -29.43
C GLY A 190 0.57 5.67 -28.19
N HIS A 191 -0.65 5.81 -27.66
CA HIS A 191 -1.12 5.15 -26.44
C HIS A 191 -2.43 4.38 -26.61
N LYS A 192 -2.85 4.12 -27.86
CA LYS A 192 -4.14 3.47 -28.16
C LYS A 192 -4.27 2.05 -27.61
N ASP A 193 -3.14 1.36 -27.44
CA ASP A 193 -3.09 0.00 -26.91
C ASP A 193 -3.03 -0.02 -25.38
N GLU A 194 -2.80 1.12 -24.72
CA GLU A 194 -2.76 1.27 -23.26
C GLU A 194 -4.04 1.94 -22.72
N ILE A 195 -4.62 2.85 -23.51
CA ILE A 195 -5.85 3.56 -23.21
C ILE A 195 -6.93 2.94 -24.09
N ILE A 196 -7.53 1.88 -23.58
CA ILE A 196 -8.58 1.10 -24.24
C ILE A 196 -9.96 1.64 -23.84
N GLY A 197 -11.04 0.87 -23.91
CA GLY A 197 -12.37 1.34 -23.50
C GLY A 197 -12.57 1.39 -21.98
N THR A 198 -13.78 1.69 -21.56
CA THR A 198 -14.24 1.45 -20.19
C THR A 198 -14.88 0.06 -20.05
N LYS A 199 -15.12 -0.40 -18.82
CA LYS A 199 -15.87 -1.63 -18.52
C LYS A 199 -17.31 -1.53 -19.01
N GLU A 200 -17.88 -0.33 -18.93
CA GLU A 200 -19.17 -0.03 -19.51
C GLU A 200 -19.04 0.11 -21.04
N LYS A 201 -20.07 -0.28 -21.81
CA LYS A 201 -20.03 -0.13 -23.27
C LYS A 201 -20.28 1.32 -23.69
N THR A 202 -19.44 2.26 -23.25
CA THR A 202 -19.50 3.68 -23.61
C THR A 202 -18.52 4.00 -24.74
N ALA A 203 -18.59 5.23 -25.27
CA ALA A 203 -17.62 5.73 -26.26
C ALA A 203 -16.33 6.26 -25.61
N GLU A 204 -16.19 6.09 -24.29
CA GLU A 204 -15.08 6.61 -23.50
C GLU A 204 -13.91 5.63 -23.48
N TYR A 205 -12.74 6.17 -23.15
CA TYR A 205 -11.50 5.41 -23.08
C TYR A 205 -10.87 5.63 -21.72
N ALA A 206 -10.27 4.60 -21.14
CA ALA A 206 -9.61 4.68 -19.84
C ALA A 206 -8.39 3.75 -19.79
N TYR A 207 -7.50 4.03 -18.85
CA TYR A 207 -6.51 3.03 -18.45
C TYR A 207 -7.22 1.95 -17.62
N GLN A 208 -6.89 0.70 -17.88
CA GLN A 208 -7.35 -0.44 -17.10
C GLN A 208 -6.16 -1.18 -16.48
N TRP A 209 -6.38 -1.76 -15.30
CA TRP A 209 -5.40 -2.64 -14.67
C TRP A 209 -6.11 -3.77 -13.94
N ALA A 210 -5.45 -4.92 -13.89
CA ALA A 210 -5.88 -6.05 -13.09
C ALA A 210 -5.05 -6.10 -11.80
N THR A 211 -5.69 -6.50 -10.71
CA THR A 211 -5.08 -6.64 -9.39
C THR A 211 -5.32 -8.04 -8.85
N VAL A 212 -4.37 -8.54 -8.06
CA VAL A 212 -4.55 -9.75 -7.26
C VAL A 212 -4.38 -9.38 -5.78
N GLN A 213 -5.36 -9.73 -4.96
CA GLN A 213 -5.42 -9.32 -3.55
C GLN A 213 -5.80 -10.48 -2.63
N LEU A 214 -5.31 -10.42 -1.39
CA LEU A 214 -5.74 -11.34 -0.34
C LEU A 214 -7.19 -11.07 0.08
N VAL A 215 -7.97 -12.14 0.20
CA VAL A 215 -9.36 -12.12 0.67
C VAL A 215 -9.39 -12.50 2.15
N GLY A 216 -9.91 -11.59 2.99
CA GLY A 216 -10.14 -11.85 4.42
C GLY A 216 -10.57 -10.60 5.19
N ASP A 217 -11.05 -10.78 6.41
CA ASP A 217 -11.66 -9.73 7.25
C ASP A 217 -10.69 -8.65 7.76
N SER A 218 -9.40 -8.75 7.44
CA SER A 218 -8.36 -7.90 8.02
C SER A 218 -7.46 -7.35 6.92
N VAL A 219 -7.86 -6.19 6.40
CA VAL A 219 -7.18 -5.34 5.41
C VAL A 219 -7.01 -5.99 4.03
N PRO A 220 -7.60 -5.43 2.96
CA PRO A 220 -7.30 -5.89 1.60
C PRO A 220 -5.84 -5.57 1.29
N LEU A 221 -5.00 -6.61 1.20
CA LEU A 221 -3.62 -6.48 0.74
C LEU A 221 -3.57 -6.85 -0.73
N VAL A 222 -3.29 -5.86 -1.58
CA VAL A 222 -2.96 -6.10 -2.99
C VAL A 222 -1.55 -6.69 -3.05
N LEU A 223 -1.44 -7.86 -3.68
CA LEU A 223 -0.20 -8.63 -3.82
C LEU A 223 0.57 -8.23 -5.07
N ASP A 224 -0.16 -7.97 -6.16
CA ASP A 224 0.38 -7.43 -7.40
C ASP A 224 -0.71 -6.71 -8.23
N ALA A 225 -0.28 -5.89 -9.16
CA ALA A 225 -1.13 -5.22 -10.14
C ALA A 225 -0.41 -5.09 -11.48
N ARG A 226 -1.14 -5.30 -12.58
CA ARG A 226 -0.62 -5.09 -13.94
C ARG A 226 -1.56 -4.23 -14.77
N PRO A 227 -1.03 -3.34 -15.62
CA PRO A 227 -1.86 -2.69 -16.63
C PRO A 227 -2.39 -3.73 -17.63
N ILE A 228 -3.58 -3.48 -18.15
CA ILE A 228 -4.19 -4.26 -19.21
C ILE A 228 -3.94 -3.53 -20.52
N ARG A 229 -3.45 -4.27 -21.52
CA ARG A 229 -3.22 -3.75 -22.87
C ARG A 229 -4.21 -4.35 -23.86
N LYS A 230 -4.43 -3.63 -24.95
CA LYS A 230 -5.25 -4.11 -26.05
C LYS A 230 -4.69 -5.41 -26.60
N GLY A 231 -5.51 -6.46 -26.60
CA GLY A 231 -5.14 -7.79 -27.05
C GLY A 231 -4.67 -8.73 -25.94
N ASP A 232 -4.51 -8.24 -24.70
CA ASP A 232 -4.32 -9.13 -23.55
C ASP A 232 -5.57 -10.00 -23.38
N THR A 233 -5.39 -11.31 -23.34
CA THR A 233 -6.47 -12.24 -23.02
C THR A 233 -6.65 -12.32 -21.51
N ARG A 234 -7.87 -12.66 -21.09
CA ARG A 234 -8.14 -12.91 -19.67
C ARG A 234 -7.26 -14.02 -19.09
N LEU A 235 -6.96 -15.07 -19.86
CA LEU A 235 -6.12 -16.18 -19.41
C LEU A 235 -4.71 -15.67 -19.07
N GLU A 236 -4.08 -14.90 -19.97
CA GLU A 236 -2.74 -14.35 -19.75
C GLU A 236 -2.67 -13.41 -18.54
N ILE A 237 -3.71 -12.60 -18.32
CA ILE A 237 -3.79 -11.72 -17.15
C ILE A 237 -3.89 -12.53 -15.86
N VAL A 238 -4.73 -13.57 -15.86
CA VAL A 238 -4.96 -14.42 -14.69
C VAL A 238 -3.72 -15.24 -14.36
N GLU A 239 -3.08 -15.87 -15.35
CA GLU A 239 -1.87 -16.68 -15.14
C GLU A 239 -0.74 -15.82 -14.56
N ASP A 240 -0.45 -14.65 -15.14
CA ASP A 240 0.62 -13.77 -14.66
C ASP A 240 0.40 -13.26 -13.22
N LEU A 241 -0.84 -12.90 -12.88
CA LEU A 241 -1.18 -12.46 -11.52
C LEU A 241 -1.24 -13.63 -10.53
N LEU A 242 -1.70 -14.80 -10.96
CA LEU A 242 -1.73 -15.99 -10.11
C LEU A 242 -0.31 -16.47 -9.80
N ASP A 243 0.58 -16.51 -10.78
CA ASP A 243 1.99 -16.84 -10.60
C ASP A 243 2.64 -15.90 -9.57
N SER A 244 2.42 -14.59 -9.75
CA SER A 244 2.92 -13.59 -8.80
C SER A 244 2.35 -13.75 -7.39
N ALA A 245 1.10 -14.20 -7.24
CA ALA A 245 0.50 -14.45 -5.93
C ALA A 245 1.02 -15.74 -5.28
N MET A 246 1.19 -16.81 -6.05
CA MET A 246 1.71 -18.10 -5.57
C MET A 246 3.17 -18.00 -5.11
N ASP A 247 3.96 -17.09 -5.69
CA ASP A 247 5.30 -16.77 -5.20
C ASP A 247 5.30 -16.12 -3.80
N LEU A 248 4.21 -15.44 -3.43
CA LEU A 248 4.11 -14.69 -2.18
C LEU A 248 3.37 -15.45 -1.07
N VAL A 249 2.36 -16.24 -1.40
CA VAL A 249 1.47 -16.94 -0.45
C VAL A 249 1.06 -18.32 -0.95
N ASP A 250 0.76 -19.24 -0.04
CA ASP A 250 0.11 -20.53 -0.37
C ASP A 250 -1.37 -20.29 -0.69
N VAL A 251 -1.78 -20.50 -1.94
CA VAL A 251 -3.13 -20.18 -2.45
C VAL A 251 -4.06 -21.40 -2.37
N ASP A 252 -5.19 -21.30 -1.68
CA ASP A 252 -6.26 -22.34 -1.68
C ASP A 252 -7.27 -22.13 -2.80
N ARG A 253 -7.70 -20.87 -2.98
CA ARG A 253 -8.84 -20.51 -3.81
C ARG A 253 -8.62 -19.17 -4.48
N VAL A 254 -9.12 -19.08 -5.71
CA VAL A 254 -9.11 -17.87 -6.51
C VAL A 254 -10.56 -17.47 -6.75
N PHE A 255 -10.91 -16.25 -6.36
CA PHE A 255 -12.14 -15.58 -6.74
C PHE A 255 -11.86 -14.70 -7.94
N MET A 256 -12.71 -14.77 -8.96
CA MET A 256 -12.60 -13.91 -10.14
C MET A 256 -14.00 -13.58 -10.63
N ASP A 257 -14.26 -12.31 -10.90
CA ASP A 257 -15.51 -11.92 -11.55
C ASP A 257 -15.54 -12.46 -12.98
N ARG A 258 -16.72 -12.86 -13.48
CA ARG A 258 -16.88 -13.41 -14.83
C ARG A 258 -16.48 -12.43 -15.93
N GLY A 259 -16.38 -11.14 -15.65
CA GLY A 259 -15.95 -10.09 -16.58
C GLY A 259 -16.84 -9.97 -17.82
N PRO A 260 -16.81 -8.84 -18.55
CA PRO A 260 -17.45 -8.78 -19.86
C PRO A 260 -16.77 -9.79 -20.80
N SER A 261 -17.57 -10.54 -21.55
CA SER A 261 -17.19 -11.68 -22.40
C SER A 261 -16.33 -11.34 -23.63
N ASP A 262 -15.74 -10.14 -23.68
CA ASP A 262 -15.11 -9.55 -24.86
C ASP A 262 -13.59 -9.29 -24.67
N LEU A 263 -12.94 -9.87 -23.64
CA LEU A 263 -11.48 -10.00 -23.52
C LEU A 263 -10.99 -11.35 -24.06
#